data_AF-A0A9W7G8U2-F1
#
_entry.id   AF-A0A9W7G8U2-F1
#
_cell.length_a   1.000
_cell.length_b   1.000
_cell.length_c   1.000
_cell.angle_alpha   90.00
_cell.angle_beta   90.00
_cell.angle_gamma   90.00
#
_symmetry.space_group_name_H-M   'P 1'
#
loop_
_entity.id
_entity.type
_entity.pdbx_description
1 polymer ?
#
loop_
_entity_poly.entity_id
_entity_poly.type
_entity_poly.pdbx_seq_one_letter_code
_entity_poly.pdbx_strand_id
1 'polypeptide(L)'
;MLILFLLVLVLAPLGISGASLPYPVATTYNSLDPEASAKFMINYLGAVSIPPNITSCSSVPVAWVRFPTSNYEFHFISTPSLASDSFTFSEFEEYAHKTFGNLSEASASSYSQFMDFHVGMITDDMTPFYVALKEGSVPFFMVGQYPAFFDLFVEIPGTATILEITSQRLDIPDAKISEWDICQVNGTESWSFDPQPLASAPLTDSKVADIDPSETSREDFRVGHMPSERDGIVEPRPTASFPTINWRKTTMAAPHPALAEVFSVKILGAKHIQQGHPGVWIRRCAKISWVEFDYPEGTYLPAGIDYQFHFVDGYKYLPHEPDMTVESFAAKIEDEVRDFGADAFDEFAHNRVTMWVDDLDDYAEALEGNEFGVEWIFRKDEGGNPNYYLIMDTAGFTGNVIELVSDKAPKNAGDIMTWQEDFCGA
;
A
#
# COMPACT_ATOMS: atom_id res chain seq x y z
N MET A 1 26.94 -36.84 24.44
CA MET A 1 25.88 -35.91 24.90
C MET A 1 26.49 -34.52 24.83
N LEU A 2 26.37 -33.87 23.67
CA LEU A 2 26.92 -32.53 23.43
C LEU A 2 25.73 -31.56 23.49
N ILE A 3 25.66 -30.77 24.56
CA ILE A 3 24.66 -29.71 24.72
C ILE A 3 25.12 -28.58 23.82
N LEU A 4 24.47 -28.44 22.66
CA LEU A 4 24.62 -27.29 21.78
C LEU A 4 23.98 -26.11 22.50
N PHE A 5 24.79 -25.30 23.18
CA PHE A 5 24.37 -23.99 23.66
C PHE A 5 24.06 -23.15 22.41
N LEU A 6 22.76 -23.06 22.08
CA LEU A 6 22.24 -22.03 21.18
C LEU A 6 22.51 -20.71 21.89
N LEU A 7 23.65 -20.09 21.56
CA LEU A 7 23.96 -18.73 21.93
C LEU A 7 23.01 -17.86 21.11
N VAL A 8 21.80 -17.66 21.62
CA VAL A 8 20.93 -16.57 21.17
C VAL A 8 21.66 -15.30 21.59
N LEU A 9 22.58 -14.83 20.74
CA LEU A 9 23.03 -13.46 20.79
C LEU A 9 21.77 -12.63 20.62
N VAL A 10 21.27 -12.09 21.73
CA VAL A 10 20.41 -10.92 21.72
C VAL A 10 21.30 -9.81 21.17
N LEU A 11 21.42 -9.76 19.84
CA LEU A 11 21.86 -8.57 19.15
C LEU A 11 20.82 -7.54 19.56
N ALA A 12 21.19 -6.66 20.50
CA ALA A 12 20.42 -5.44 20.69
C ALA A 12 20.26 -4.86 19.28
N PRO A 13 19.02 -4.55 18.85
CA PRO A 13 18.84 -3.96 17.53
C PRO A 13 19.77 -2.75 17.50
N LEU A 14 20.76 -2.80 16.61
CA LEU A 14 21.51 -1.63 16.19
C LEU A 14 20.51 -0.80 15.36
N GLY A 15 19.46 -0.32 16.03
CA GLY A 15 18.54 0.62 15.44
C GLY A 15 19.35 1.86 15.08
N ILE A 16 18.94 2.50 13.99
CA ILE A 16 19.55 3.71 13.49
C ILE A 16 19.47 4.78 14.59
N SER A 17 20.55 4.91 15.38
CA SER A 17 20.53 5.74 16.58
C SER A 17 20.73 7.20 16.17
N GLY A 18 19.66 8.00 16.23
CA GLY A 18 19.71 9.43 15.98
C GLY A 18 19.06 9.89 14.67
N ALA A 19 18.62 8.97 13.81
CA ALA A 19 17.80 9.32 12.67
C ALA A 19 16.43 9.84 13.13
N SER A 20 15.90 10.82 12.40
CA SER A 20 14.49 11.15 12.46
C SER A 20 13.67 9.97 11.97
N LEU A 21 12.65 9.57 12.72
CA LEU A 21 11.75 8.52 12.29
C LEU A 21 10.95 8.97 11.06
N PRO A 22 10.74 8.07 10.08
CA PRO A 22 10.04 8.42 8.87
C PRO A 22 8.56 8.63 9.18
N TYR A 23 7.94 9.64 8.56
CA TYR A 23 6.49 9.85 8.63
C TYR A 23 5.90 9.99 7.24
N PRO A 24 4.72 9.42 6.96
CA PRO A 24 4.19 9.37 5.61
C PRO A 24 3.69 10.75 5.17
N VAL A 25 3.96 11.10 3.91
CA VAL A 25 3.59 12.39 3.31
C VAL A 25 2.79 12.24 2.02
N ALA A 26 3.00 11.13 1.31
CA ALA A 26 2.24 10.84 0.10
C ALA A 26 2.12 9.33 -0.15
N THR A 27 1.23 8.97 -1.04
CA THR A 27 1.25 7.71 -1.78
C THR A 27 1.22 8.02 -3.27
N THR A 28 2.00 7.30 -4.04
CA THR A 28 1.91 7.33 -5.51
C THR A 28 1.26 6.04 -5.98
N TYR A 29 0.43 6.14 -7.01
CA TYR A 29 -0.15 5.00 -7.72
C TYR A 29 0.05 5.16 -9.21
N ASN A 30 0.36 4.04 -9.88
CA ASN A 30 0.13 3.97 -11.32
C ASN A 30 -1.38 4.05 -11.56
N SER A 31 -1.79 4.78 -12.59
CA SER A 31 -3.18 4.98 -12.96
C SER A 31 -3.36 4.96 -14.46
N LEU A 32 -4.37 4.20 -14.91
CA LEU A 32 -4.82 4.22 -16.31
C LEU A 32 -5.50 5.54 -16.69
N ASP A 33 -6.01 6.29 -15.71
CA ASP A 33 -6.59 7.62 -15.90
C ASP A 33 -6.35 8.50 -14.65
N PRO A 34 -5.19 9.16 -14.55
CA PRO A 34 -4.84 9.99 -13.41
C PRO A 34 -5.88 11.08 -13.10
N GLU A 35 -6.50 11.67 -14.13
CA GLU A 35 -7.50 12.72 -13.95
C GLU A 35 -8.79 12.15 -13.32
N ALA A 36 -9.24 10.98 -13.76
CA ALA A 36 -10.39 10.30 -13.15
C ALA A 36 -10.11 9.90 -11.69
N SER A 37 -8.93 9.35 -11.40
CA SER A 37 -8.53 9.03 -10.02
C SER A 37 -8.53 10.29 -9.13
N ALA A 38 -7.97 11.40 -9.60
CA ALA A 38 -7.97 12.67 -8.86
C ALA A 38 -9.39 13.23 -8.64
N LYS A 39 -10.23 13.23 -9.68
CA LYS A 39 -11.64 13.67 -9.59
C LYS A 39 -12.42 12.83 -8.60
N PHE A 40 -12.19 11.52 -8.57
CA PHE A 40 -12.79 10.62 -7.59
C PHE A 40 -12.47 11.08 -6.15
N MET A 41 -11.19 11.30 -5.84
CA MET A 41 -10.75 11.77 -4.52
C MET A 41 -11.36 13.13 -4.16
N ILE A 42 -11.47 14.05 -5.11
CA ILE A 42 -12.05 15.38 -4.91
C ILE A 42 -13.56 15.28 -4.63
N ASN A 43 -14.29 14.55 -5.48
CA ASN A 43 -15.75 14.51 -5.45
C ASN A 43 -16.30 13.73 -4.27
N TYR A 44 -15.62 12.64 -3.88
CA TYR A 44 -16.16 11.69 -2.89
C TYR A 44 -15.44 11.73 -1.55
N LEU A 45 -14.22 12.27 -1.49
CA LEU A 45 -13.39 12.23 -0.27
C LEU A 45 -12.96 13.63 0.21
N GLY A 46 -13.31 14.70 -0.50
CA GLY A 46 -12.98 16.06 -0.09
C GLY A 46 -11.51 16.43 -0.23
N ALA A 47 -10.76 15.71 -1.07
CA ALA A 47 -9.42 16.13 -1.47
C ALA A 47 -9.48 17.41 -2.30
N VAL A 48 -8.36 18.12 -2.41
CA VAL A 48 -8.20 19.26 -3.31
C VAL A 48 -7.10 18.98 -4.31
N SER A 49 -7.29 19.42 -5.56
CA SER A 49 -6.23 19.35 -6.57
C SER A 49 -5.08 20.26 -6.17
N ILE A 50 -3.85 19.76 -6.34
CA ILE A 50 -2.62 20.53 -6.20
C ILE A 50 -1.80 20.45 -7.49
N PRO A 51 -0.99 21.47 -7.81
CA PRO A 51 -0.11 21.40 -8.98
C PRO A 51 0.89 20.25 -8.84
N PRO A 52 1.14 19.46 -9.89
CA PRO A 52 2.22 18.49 -9.87
C PRO A 52 3.57 19.20 -9.81
N ASN A 53 4.42 18.75 -8.90
CA ASN A 53 5.83 19.14 -8.79
C ASN A 53 6.68 18.28 -9.74
N ILE A 54 6.32 18.32 -11.02
CA ILE A 54 6.95 17.60 -12.12
C ILE A 54 7.15 18.62 -13.24
N THR A 55 8.39 19.05 -13.46
CA THR A 55 8.69 20.10 -14.43
C THR A 55 9.11 19.59 -15.81
N SER A 56 9.62 18.36 -15.92
CA SER A 56 10.19 17.83 -17.17
C SER A 56 9.29 16.83 -17.91
N CYS A 57 8.34 16.16 -17.25
CA CYS A 57 7.51 15.11 -17.88
C CYS A 57 6.18 15.63 -18.44
N SER A 58 6.24 16.68 -19.24
CA SER A 58 5.05 17.32 -19.82
C SER A 58 4.17 16.39 -20.68
N SER A 59 4.69 15.25 -21.12
CA SER A 59 3.97 14.23 -21.89
C SER A 59 3.35 13.11 -21.05
N VAL A 60 3.72 12.98 -19.77
CA VAL A 60 3.21 11.93 -18.87
C VAL A 60 1.95 12.46 -18.18
N PRO A 61 0.79 11.81 -18.35
CA PRO A 61 -0.40 12.17 -17.60
C PRO A 61 -0.16 12.02 -16.10
N VAL A 62 -0.38 13.10 -15.36
CA VAL A 62 -0.26 13.12 -13.89
C VAL A 62 -1.39 13.95 -13.29
N ALA A 63 -1.85 13.57 -12.10
CA ALA A 63 -2.80 14.36 -11.33
C ALA A 63 -2.54 14.16 -9.83
N TRP A 64 -2.38 15.26 -9.11
CA TRP A 64 -2.08 15.24 -7.68
C TRP A 64 -3.22 15.85 -6.90
N VAL A 65 -3.54 15.22 -5.77
CA VAL A 65 -4.53 15.73 -4.82
C VAL A 65 -3.98 15.68 -3.41
N ARG A 66 -4.51 16.52 -2.54
CA ARG A 66 -4.12 16.60 -1.13
C ARG A 66 -5.36 16.65 -0.26
N PHE A 67 -5.34 15.98 0.88
CA PHE A 67 -6.36 16.20 1.91
C PHE A 67 -6.05 17.48 2.69
N PRO A 68 -6.95 18.49 2.70
CA PRO A 68 -6.64 19.80 3.32
C PRO A 68 -6.32 19.75 4.80
N THR A 69 -6.85 18.75 5.52
CA THR A 69 -6.74 18.65 6.98
C THR A 69 -5.46 17.98 7.43
N SER A 70 -4.95 17.03 6.65
CA SER A 70 -3.77 16.24 6.99
C SER A 70 -2.53 16.70 6.19
N ASN A 71 -2.72 17.32 5.02
CA ASN A 71 -1.71 17.56 4.00
C ASN A 71 -1.13 16.30 3.35
N TYR A 72 -1.71 15.13 3.61
CA TYR A 72 -1.32 13.90 2.92
C TYR A 72 -1.74 13.94 1.45
N GLU A 73 -0.83 13.54 0.58
CA GLU A 73 -0.99 13.63 -0.86
C GLU A 73 -1.23 12.26 -1.52
N PHE A 74 -2.02 12.28 -2.59
CA PHE A 74 -2.14 11.16 -3.52
C PHE A 74 -1.64 11.64 -4.87
N HIS A 75 -0.68 10.92 -5.43
CA HIS A 75 -0.11 11.18 -6.75
C HIS A 75 -0.55 10.07 -7.70
N PHE A 76 -1.24 10.45 -8.77
CA PHE A 76 -1.62 9.53 -9.83
C PHE A 76 -0.76 9.82 -11.06
N ILE A 77 -0.18 8.79 -11.64
CA ILE A 77 0.73 8.88 -12.77
C ILE A 77 0.45 7.75 -13.77
N SER A 78 0.56 8.03 -15.06
CA SER A 78 0.38 7.03 -16.12
C SER A 78 1.61 6.99 -17.01
N THR A 79 2.36 5.89 -16.95
CA THR A 79 3.59 5.69 -17.74
C THR A 79 3.52 4.44 -18.61
N PRO A 80 2.59 4.37 -19.57
CA PRO A 80 2.48 3.21 -20.46
C PRO A 80 3.72 2.98 -21.33
N SER A 81 4.62 3.96 -21.44
CA SER A 81 5.94 3.80 -22.08
C SER A 81 6.91 2.92 -21.29
N LEU A 82 6.68 2.76 -19.98
CA LEU A 82 7.45 1.88 -19.09
C LEU A 82 6.81 0.50 -18.93
N ALA A 83 5.75 0.22 -19.69
CA ALA A 83 5.07 -1.06 -19.61
C ALA A 83 5.95 -2.18 -20.17
N SER A 84 6.00 -3.30 -19.46
CA SER A 84 6.69 -4.50 -19.93
C SER A 84 5.84 -5.26 -20.95
N ASP A 85 6.48 -5.89 -21.93
CA ASP A 85 5.83 -6.79 -22.89
C ASP A 85 5.29 -8.07 -22.24
N SER A 86 5.80 -8.45 -21.06
CA SER A 86 5.42 -9.69 -20.34
C SER A 86 4.16 -9.51 -19.49
N PHE A 87 4.02 -8.33 -18.89
CA PHE A 87 2.90 -7.99 -18.01
C PHE A 87 2.81 -6.49 -17.80
N THR A 88 1.67 -5.93 -18.18
CA THR A 88 1.41 -4.50 -18.08
C THR A 88 0.56 -4.15 -16.87
N PHE A 89 0.60 -2.90 -16.43
CA PHE A 89 -0.28 -2.39 -15.38
C PHE A 89 -1.75 -2.44 -15.78
N SER A 90 -2.07 -2.28 -17.07
CA SER A 90 -3.45 -2.45 -17.55
C SER A 90 -3.95 -3.89 -17.36
N GLU A 91 -3.10 -4.90 -17.54
CA GLU A 91 -3.46 -6.30 -17.28
C GLU A 91 -3.62 -6.55 -15.78
N PHE A 92 -2.79 -5.92 -14.95
CA PHE A 92 -2.92 -5.97 -13.49
C PHE A 92 -4.21 -5.31 -13.00
N GLU A 93 -4.56 -4.13 -13.51
CA GLU A 93 -5.80 -3.43 -13.13
C GLU A 93 -7.04 -4.24 -13.51
N GLU A 94 -7.08 -4.81 -14.71
CA GLU A 94 -8.18 -5.68 -15.13
C GLU A 94 -8.30 -6.90 -14.21
N TYR A 95 -7.16 -7.50 -13.86
CA TYR A 95 -7.09 -8.64 -12.97
C TYR A 95 -7.54 -8.30 -11.54
N ALA A 96 -7.07 -7.17 -10.99
CA ALA A 96 -7.43 -6.70 -9.66
C ALA A 96 -8.93 -6.40 -9.59
N HIS A 97 -9.48 -5.70 -10.59
CA HIS A 97 -10.91 -5.39 -10.67
C HIS A 97 -11.77 -6.65 -10.74
N LYS A 98 -11.37 -7.66 -11.52
CA LYS A 98 -12.03 -8.99 -11.53
C LYS A 98 -11.99 -9.66 -10.16
N THR A 99 -10.87 -9.52 -9.46
CA THR A 99 -10.64 -10.12 -8.14
C THR A 99 -11.39 -9.40 -7.04
N PHE A 100 -11.60 -8.08 -7.16
CA PHE A 100 -12.45 -7.30 -6.26
C PHE A 100 -13.94 -7.58 -6.50
N GLY A 101 -14.31 -7.76 -7.77
CA GLY A 101 -15.69 -7.84 -8.20
C GLY A 101 -16.46 -6.54 -7.95
N ASN A 102 -17.80 -6.62 -7.93
CA ASN A 102 -18.62 -5.48 -7.57
C ASN A 102 -18.55 -5.23 -6.07
N LEU A 103 -17.83 -4.18 -5.64
CA LEU A 103 -17.72 -3.85 -4.21
C LEU A 103 -19.07 -3.58 -3.53
N SER A 104 -20.14 -3.20 -4.24
CA SER A 104 -21.48 -3.07 -3.64
C SER A 104 -22.07 -4.41 -3.17
N GLU A 105 -21.64 -5.50 -3.81
CA GLU A 105 -22.01 -6.87 -3.51
C GLU A 105 -21.01 -7.54 -2.57
N ALA A 106 -19.82 -6.94 -2.40
CA ALA A 106 -18.77 -7.46 -1.55
C ALA A 106 -19.16 -7.47 -0.06
N SER A 107 -18.45 -8.31 0.68
CA SER A 107 -18.57 -8.53 2.11
C SER A 107 -17.25 -9.07 2.65
N ALA A 108 -17.13 -9.25 3.96
CA ALA A 108 -15.95 -9.90 4.54
C ALA A 108 -15.67 -11.28 3.93
N SER A 109 -16.70 -12.00 3.46
CA SER A 109 -16.52 -13.32 2.83
C SER A 109 -16.06 -13.28 1.38
N SER A 110 -16.09 -12.13 0.72
CA SER A 110 -15.56 -11.93 -0.64
C SER A 110 -14.32 -11.04 -0.64
N TYR A 111 -13.74 -10.78 0.54
CA TYR A 111 -12.49 -10.05 0.68
C TYR A 111 -11.36 -10.86 0.04
N SER A 112 -10.55 -10.21 -0.80
CA SER A 112 -9.46 -10.87 -1.52
C SER A 112 -8.11 -10.28 -1.13
N GLN A 113 -7.03 -11.00 -1.42
CA GLN A 113 -5.68 -10.61 -1.02
C GLN A 113 -5.21 -9.32 -1.66
N PHE A 114 -5.71 -9.01 -2.85
CA PHE A 114 -5.38 -7.75 -3.52
C PHE A 114 -6.10 -6.57 -2.88
N MET A 115 -7.17 -6.78 -2.11
CA MET A 115 -7.78 -5.70 -1.32
C MET A 115 -6.88 -5.28 -0.16
N ASP A 116 -5.89 -6.09 0.25
CA ASP A 116 -4.87 -5.70 1.22
C ASP A 116 -3.82 -4.72 0.64
N PHE A 117 -3.86 -4.41 -0.66
CA PHE A 117 -3.19 -3.24 -1.22
C PHE A 117 -4.06 -1.99 -0.99
N HIS A 118 -3.89 -1.36 0.16
CA HIS A 118 -4.65 -0.14 0.47
C HIS A 118 -3.94 0.83 1.41
N VAL A 119 -4.26 2.11 1.26
CA VAL A 119 -4.02 3.12 2.29
C VAL A 119 -5.25 3.20 3.18
N GLY A 120 -5.02 3.13 4.49
CA GLY A 120 -6.03 3.31 5.51
C GLY A 120 -6.02 4.74 6.04
N MET A 121 -7.18 5.37 5.98
CA MET A 121 -7.47 6.71 6.48
C MET A 121 -8.35 6.62 7.73
N ILE A 122 -8.32 7.65 8.57
CA ILE A 122 -9.18 7.78 9.75
C ILE A 122 -9.92 9.11 9.74
N THR A 123 -11.20 9.07 10.10
CA THR A 123 -12.08 10.23 10.25
C THR A 123 -12.91 10.14 11.53
N ASP A 124 -13.23 11.29 12.11
CA ASP A 124 -14.13 11.38 13.27
C ASP A 124 -15.59 11.06 12.93
N ASP A 125 -15.97 11.18 11.65
CA ASP A 125 -17.32 10.91 11.16
C ASP A 125 -17.26 10.35 9.74
N MET A 126 -17.74 9.11 9.54
CA MET A 126 -17.78 8.48 8.21
C MET A 126 -19.02 8.86 7.40
N THR A 127 -20.04 9.42 8.05
CA THR A 127 -21.36 9.66 7.45
C THR A 127 -21.30 10.43 6.13
N PRO A 128 -20.53 11.53 6.00
CA PRO A 128 -20.49 12.29 4.75
C PRO A 128 -19.88 11.51 3.57
N PHE A 129 -18.87 10.66 3.82
CA PHE A 129 -18.27 9.82 2.79
C PHE A 129 -19.25 8.75 2.30
N TYR A 130 -19.92 8.06 3.23
CA TYR A 130 -20.95 7.08 2.90
C TYR A 130 -22.05 7.68 2.00
N VAL A 131 -22.58 8.85 2.38
CA VAL A 131 -23.64 9.53 1.63
C VAL A 131 -23.15 9.92 0.24
N ALA A 132 -21.96 10.52 0.13
CA ALA A 132 -21.41 10.93 -1.15
C ALA A 132 -21.24 9.75 -2.12
N LEU A 133 -20.68 8.63 -1.64
CA LEU A 133 -20.48 7.42 -2.45
C LEU A 133 -21.82 6.80 -2.87
N LYS A 134 -22.78 6.69 -1.94
CA LYS A 134 -24.13 6.16 -2.23
C LYS A 134 -24.89 7.01 -3.25
N GLU A 135 -24.83 8.34 -3.13
CA GLU A 135 -25.48 9.25 -4.08
C GLU A 135 -24.78 9.28 -5.44
N GLY A 136 -23.47 9.03 -5.48
CA GLY A 136 -22.68 8.89 -6.71
C GLY A 136 -22.81 7.52 -7.37
N SER A 137 -23.56 6.58 -6.76
CA SER A 137 -23.60 5.18 -7.18
C SER A 137 -22.20 4.55 -7.30
N VAL A 138 -21.26 4.98 -6.46
CA VAL A 138 -19.92 4.40 -6.39
C VAL A 138 -19.99 3.08 -5.64
N PRO A 139 -19.43 1.97 -6.18
CA PRO A 139 -19.34 0.72 -5.45
C PRO A 139 -18.42 0.81 -4.23
N PHE A 140 -18.92 0.41 -3.07
CA PHE A 140 -18.15 0.28 -1.83
C PHE A 140 -18.78 -0.80 -0.95
N PHE A 141 -18.01 -1.35 -0.02
CA PHE A 141 -18.55 -2.15 1.08
C PHE A 141 -18.09 -1.63 2.43
N MET A 142 -18.80 -2.04 3.47
CA MET A 142 -18.47 -1.68 4.83
C MET A 142 -18.42 -2.90 5.74
N VAL A 143 -17.57 -2.80 6.75
CA VAL A 143 -17.40 -3.82 7.78
C VAL A 143 -17.35 -3.17 9.16
N GLY A 144 -17.83 -3.89 10.17
CA GLY A 144 -17.67 -3.50 11.57
C GLY A 144 -16.42 -4.14 12.15
N GLN A 145 -15.50 -3.32 12.66
CA GLN A 145 -14.31 -3.73 13.42
C GLN A 145 -14.50 -3.58 14.93
N TYR A 146 -14.04 -4.61 15.65
CA TYR A 146 -14.26 -4.77 17.07
C TYR A 146 -13.54 -3.70 17.93
N PRO A 147 -14.15 -3.17 19.00
CA PRO A 147 -15.60 -3.14 19.30
C PRO A 147 -16.30 -1.86 18.80
N ALA A 148 -15.62 -0.96 18.07
CA ALA A 148 -16.12 0.40 17.89
C ALA A 148 -15.77 1.08 16.56
N PHE A 149 -15.14 0.39 15.62
CA PHE A 149 -14.77 0.99 14.35
C PHE A 149 -15.64 0.45 13.21
N PHE A 150 -15.90 1.30 12.23
CA PHE A 150 -16.41 0.94 10.92
C PHE A 150 -15.29 1.18 9.93
N ASP A 151 -15.10 0.26 8.99
CA ASP A 151 -14.28 0.51 7.82
C ASP A 151 -15.15 0.53 6.58
N LEU A 152 -14.87 1.48 5.71
CA LEU A 152 -15.43 1.59 4.37
C LEU A 152 -14.29 1.36 3.38
N PHE A 153 -14.49 0.41 2.47
CA PHE A 153 -13.55 0.08 1.41
C PHE A 153 -14.11 0.51 0.07
N VAL A 154 -13.33 1.26 -0.70
CA VAL A 154 -13.70 1.76 -2.02
C VAL A 154 -12.51 1.71 -2.96
N GLU A 155 -12.72 1.33 -4.21
CA GLU A 155 -11.68 1.32 -5.24
C GLU A 155 -11.42 2.75 -5.75
N ILE A 156 -10.15 3.11 -5.92
CA ILE A 156 -9.77 4.32 -6.65
C ILE A 156 -9.71 3.96 -8.15
N PRO A 157 -10.55 4.56 -9.01
CA PRO A 157 -10.65 4.17 -10.41
C PRO A 157 -9.29 4.17 -11.13
N GLY A 158 -9.02 3.09 -11.87
CA GLY A 158 -7.84 2.95 -12.73
C GLY A 158 -6.53 2.67 -12.01
N THR A 159 -6.52 2.43 -10.69
CA THR A 159 -5.30 2.24 -9.88
C THR A 159 -5.09 0.83 -9.33
N ALA A 160 -6.03 -0.09 -9.58
CA ALA A 160 -6.04 -1.43 -8.97
C ALA A 160 -5.98 -1.41 -7.42
N THR A 161 -6.27 -0.27 -6.78
CA THR A 161 -6.03 -0.04 -5.36
C THR A 161 -7.33 0.27 -4.62
N ILE A 162 -7.45 -0.28 -3.42
CA ILE A 162 -8.53 0.03 -2.48
C ILE A 162 -8.10 1.16 -1.54
N LEU A 163 -9.02 2.02 -1.15
CA LEU A 163 -8.89 2.94 -0.03
C LEU A 163 -9.76 2.45 1.12
N GLU A 164 -9.19 2.38 2.32
CA GLU A 164 -9.92 2.14 3.56
C GLU A 164 -10.16 3.47 4.27
N ILE A 165 -11.38 3.76 4.68
CA ILE A 165 -11.71 4.85 5.60
C ILE A 165 -12.22 4.22 6.87
N THR A 166 -11.60 4.50 8.01
CA THR A 166 -12.01 4.03 9.33
C THR A 166 -12.64 5.16 10.13
N SER A 167 -13.69 4.86 10.90
CA SER A 167 -14.28 5.80 11.87
C SER A 167 -14.96 5.08 13.02
N GLN A 168 -15.11 5.76 14.17
CA GLN A 168 -15.94 5.29 15.26
C GLN A 168 -17.41 5.72 15.14
N ARG A 169 -17.74 6.56 14.15
CA ARG A 169 -19.06 7.15 14.00
C ARG A 169 -19.58 6.98 12.59
N LEU A 170 -20.81 6.48 12.50
CA LEU A 170 -21.61 6.39 11.30
C LEU A 170 -23.08 6.58 11.68
N ASP A 171 -23.66 7.72 11.31
CA ASP A 171 -25.02 8.11 11.67
C ASP A 171 -26.04 7.68 10.59
N ILE A 172 -25.85 6.48 10.03
CA ILE A 172 -26.72 5.88 9.01
C ILE A 172 -27.29 4.56 9.55
N PRO A 173 -28.49 4.57 10.16
CA PRO A 173 -29.07 3.39 10.81
C PRO A 173 -29.29 2.18 9.90
N ASP A 174 -29.43 2.43 8.60
CA ASP A 174 -29.69 1.45 7.54
C ASP A 174 -28.47 1.15 6.68
N ALA A 175 -27.26 1.54 7.12
CA ALA A 175 -26.03 1.17 6.42
C ALA A 175 -25.86 -0.35 6.41
N LYS A 176 -25.55 -0.91 5.24
CA LYS A 176 -25.22 -2.33 5.07
C LYS A 176 -23.79 -2.55 5.56
N ILE A 177 -23.65 -3.03 6.80
CA ILE A 177 -22.38 -3.32 7.44
C ILE A 177 -22.24 -4.84 7.57
N SER A 178 -21.17 -5.40 7.03
CA SER A 178 -20.86 -6.82 7.21
C SER A 178 -20.14 -7.03 8.54
N GLU A 179 -20.35 -8.17 9.18
CA GLU A 179 -19.48 -8.58 10.29
C GLU A 179 -18.09 -8.91 9.76
N TRP A 180 -17.05 -8.47 10.46
CA TRP A 180 -15.67 -8.82 10.10
C TRP A 180 -15.38 -10.26 10.51
N ASP A 181 -15.42 -11.16 9.54
CA ASP A 181 -14.93 -12.54 9.68
C ASP A 181 -13.98 -12.86 8.52
N ILE A 182 -12.78 -12.28 8.58
CA ILE A 182 -11.75 -12.45 7.55
C ILE A 182 -11.33 -13.91 7.37
N CYS A 183 -11.48 -14.72 8.43
CA CYS A 183 -11.16 -16.15 8.40
C CYS A 183 -12.37 -17.03 8.05
N GLN A 184 -13.56 -16.44 7.83
CA GLN A 184 -14.80 -17.13 7.49
C GLN A 184 -15.04 -18.37 8.37
N VAL A 185 -14.85 -18.22 9.68
CA VAL A 185 -15.02 -19.31 10.64
C VAL A 185 -16.52 -19.56 10.83
N ASN A 186 -17.15 -20.16 9.83
CA ASN A 186 -18.49 -20.73 9.91
C ASN A 186 -18.51 -21.87 10.94
N GLY A 187 -18.62 -21.55 12.22
CA GLY A 187 -18.67 -22.57 13.27
C GLY A 187 -18.65 -22.00 14.68
N THR A 188 -19.60 -22.44 15.49
CA THR A 188 -19.86 -22.12 16.90
C THR A 188 -18.76 -22.51 17.90
N GLU A 189 -17.50 -22.61 17.48
CA GLU A 189 -16.39 -22.87 18.42
C GLU A 189 -16.07 -21.57 19.17
N SER A 190 -16.49 -21.50 20.44
CA SER A 190 -16.11 -20.44 21.35
C SER A 190 -14.60 -20.54 21.63
N TRP A 191 -13.82 -19.57 21.15
CA TRP A 191 -12.37 -19.53 21.37
C TRP A 191 -12.02 -18.84 22.68
N SER A 192 -11.13 -19.47 23.45
CA SER A 192 -10.39 -18.82 24.55
C SER A 192 -8.98 -18.48 24.05
N PHE A 193 -8.59 -17.22 24.18
CA PHE A 193 -7.27 -16.72 23.80
C PHE A 193 -6.19 -17.27 24.74
N ASP A 194 -5.18 -17.94 24.18
CA ASP A 194 -3.95 -18.34 24.89
C ASP A 194 -2.74 -17.67 24.22
N PRO A 195 -2.18 -16.60 24.80
CA PRO A 195 -1.04 -15.88 24.23
C PRO A 195 0.24 -16.68 24.45
N GLN A 196 0.75 -17.35 23.42
CA GLN A 196 2.12 -17.88 23.41
C GLN A 196 3.06 -16.87 22.73
N PRO A 197 4.18 -16.46 23.36
CA PRO A 197 5.17 -15.58 22.74
C PRO A 197 5.93 -16.33 21.64
N LEU A 198 6.05 -15.69 20.46
CA LEU A 198 6.83 -16.20 19.33
C LEU A 198 8.32 -16.02 19.59
N ALA A 199 8.91 -16.99 20.27
CA ALA A 199 10.35 -17.16 20.23
C ALA A 199 10.74 -17.84 18.91
N SER A 200 11.42 -17.08 18.05
CA SER A 200 12.39 -17.53 17.04
C SER A 200 11.99 -18.72 16.14
N ALA A 201 11.30 -18.45 15.04
CA ALA A 201 11.34 -19.37 13.90
C ALA A 201 12.62 -19.08 13.08
N PRO A 202 13.49 -20.07 12.83
CA PRO A 202 14.65 -19.88 11.97
C PRO A 202 14.20 -19.80 10.50
N LEU A 203 14.66 -18.76 9.80
CA LEU A 203 14.64 -18.70 8.35
C LEU A 203 15.64 -19.75 7.83
N THR A 204 15.17 -20.81 7.19
CA THR A 204 16.05 -21.74 6.46
C THR A 204 15.50 -22.03 5.07
N ASP A 205 16.30 -21.69 4.07
CA ASP A 205 16.36 -22.12 2.66
C ASP A 205 15.07 -22.72 2.04
N SER A 206 14.36 -21.91 1.24
CA SER A 206 13.43 -22.38 0.22
C SER A 206 14.21 -22.78 -1.05
N LYS A 207 14.16 -24.07 -1.40
CA LYS A 207 14.49 -24.53 -2.76
C LYS A 207 13.27 -24.35 -3.64
N VAL A 208 13.37 -23.44 -4.60
CA VAL A 208 12.47 -23.30 -5.75
C VAL A 208 12.79 -24.43 -6.74
N ALA A 209 11.80 -25.22 -7.13
CA ALA A 209 11.92 -26.17 -8.24
C ALA A 209 10.56 -26.39 -8.94
N ASP A 210 10.59 -26.09 -10.24
CA ASP A 210 9.81 -26.61 -11.38
C ASP A 210 8.27 -26.57 -11.34
N ILE A 211 7.72 -25.56 -12.03
CA ILE A 211 6.34 -25.58 -12.56
C ILE A 211 6.43 -25.31 -14.08
N ASP A 212 5.79 -26.18 -14.88
CA ASP A 212 5.75 -26.15 -16.34
C ASP A 212 4.52 -25.33 -16.82
N PRO A 213 4.71 -24.16 -17.45
CA PRO A 213 3.63 -23.26 -17.83
C PRO A 213 3.24 -23.44 -19.30
N SER A 214 2.72 -24.61 -19.68
CA SER A 214 2.11 -24.78 -21.00
C SER A 214 0.72 -25.39 -20.89
N GLU A 215 -0.31 -24.55 -20.81
CA GLU A 215 -1.63 -24.70 -21.46
C GLU A 215 -2.65 -23.75 -20.84
N THR A 216 -2.87 -22.57 -21.44
CA THR A 216 -4.18 -21.92 -21.43
C THR A 216 -4.42 -21.20 -22.76
N SER A 217 -5.45 -21.65 -23.47
CA SER A 217 -5.93 -21.02 -24.71
C SER A 217 -6.79 -19.80 -24.39
N ARG A 218 -6.40 -18.64 -24.91
CA ARG A 218 -7.16 -17.38 -24.87
C ARG A 218 -8.50 -17.52 -25.61
N GLU A 219 -9.61 -17.35 -24.90
CA GLU A 219 -10.90 -16.95 -25.49
C GLU A 219 -11.12 -15.46 -25.25
N ASP A 220 -11.47 -14.74 -26.32
CA ASP A 220 -11.76 -13.30 -26.34
C ASP A 220 -12.97 -12.97 -25.47
N PHE A 221 -12.75 -12.31 -24.33
CA PHE A 221 -13.80 -11.76 -23.49
C PHE A 221 -13.69 -10.24 -23.43
N ARG A 222 -14.78 -9.54 -23.78
CA ARG A 222 -14.83 -8.07 -23.77
C ARG A 222 -15.10 -7.57 -22.35
N VAL A 223 -14.14 -6.85 -21.78
CA VAL A 223 -14.30 -6.06 -20.55
C VAL A 223 -15.41 -5.04 -20.75
N GLY A 224 -16.37 -5.00 -19.82
CA GLY A 224 -17.39 -3.96 -19.78
C GLY A 224 -16.71 -2.63 -19.50
N HIS A 225 -16.61 -1.77 -20.52
CA HIS A 225 -16.29 -0.35 -20.32
C HIS A 225 -17.20 0.21 -19.22
N MET A 226 -16.62 0.77 -18.15
CA MET A 226 -17.30 1.82 -17.42
C MET A 226 -17.76 2.85 -18.46
N PRO A 227 -19.03 3.29 -18.44
CA PRO A 227 -19.53 4.21 -19.43
C PRO A 227 -18.62 5.44 -19.43
N SER A 228 -17.86 5.62 -20.51
CA SER A 228 -17.13 6.86 -20.72
C SER A 228 -18.18 7.97 -20.74
N GLU A 229 -18.26 8.71 -19.63
CA GLU A 229 -19.13 9.88 -19.48
C GLU A 229 -18.64 10.95 -20.46
N ARG A 230 -19.04 10.84 -21.72
CA ARG A 230 -18.93 11.92 -22.71
C ARG A 230 -20.15 12.83 -22.76
N ASP A 231 -21.19 12.56 -21.98
CA ASP A 231 -22.42 13.35 -22.01
C ASP A 231 -22.74 13.93 -20.62
N GLY A 232 -22.16 15.09 -20.33
CA GLY A 232 -22.57 15.98 -19.25
C GLY A 232 -21.49 16.19 -18.20
N ILE A 233 -20.83 17.35 -18.25
CA ILE A 233 -20.10 17.88 -17.09
C ILE A 233 -21.15 18.08 -15.99
N VAL A 234 -21.25 17.14 -15.07
CA VAL A 234 -21.99 17.34 -13.82
C VAL A 234 -21.22 18.41 -13.07
N GLU A 235 -21.77 19.62 -13.00
CA GLU A 235 -21.15 20.68 -12.21
C GLU A 235 -20.92 20.18 -10.77
N PRO A 236 -19.74 20.47 -10.17
CA PRO A 236 -19.43 20.02 -8.83
C PRO A 236 -20.54 20.46 -7.88
N ARG A 237 -21.19 19.49 -7.22
CA ARG A 237 -22.22 19.78 -6.21
C ARG A 237 -21.59 20.69 -5.15
N PRO A 238 -22.36 21.63 -4.56
CA PRO A 238 -21.88 22.43 -3.44
C PRO A 238 -21.25 21.50 -2.42
N THR A 239 -19.95 21.69 -2.18
CA THR A 239 -19.10 20.79 -1.41
C THR A 239 -19.77 20.49 -0.07
N ALA A 240 -20.31 19.29 0.10
CA ALA A 240 -20.57 18.79 1.43
C ALA A 240 -19.25 18.97 2.20
N SER A 241 -19.28 19.63 3.36
CA SER A 241 -18.08 19.78 4.15
C SER A 241 -17.67 18.40 4.63
N PHE A 242 -16.66 17.81 4.00
CA PHE A 242 -16.10 16.56 4.46
C PHE A 242 -15.42 16.80 5.82
N PRO A 243 -15.56 15.86 6.76
CA PRO A 243 -14.89 15.94 8.04
C PRO A 243 -13.39 15.73 7.85
N THR A 244 -12.63 15.96 8.93
CA THR A 244 -11.19 15.75 8.96
C THR A 244 -10.88 14.30 8.63
N ILE A 245 -10.07 14.08 7.60
CA ILE A 245 -9.59 12.77 7.18
C ILE A 245 -8.07 12.79 7.21
N ASN A 246 -7.49 11.82 7.89
CA ASN A 246 -6.05 11.73 8.03
C ASN A 246 -5.58 10.33 7.72
N TRP A 247 -4.32 10.21 7.35
CA TRP A 247 -3.73 8.89 7.15
C TRP A 247 -3.62 8.17 8.50
N ARG A 248 -3.71 6.84 8.46
CA ARG A 248 -3.63 5.97 9.64
C ARG A 248 -2.65 4.83 9.42
N LYS A 249 -2.71 4.18 8.26
CA LYS A 249 -1.90 3.01 7.95
C LYS A 249 -1.70 2.86 6.45
N THR A 250 -0.71 2.07 6.07
CA THR A 250 -0.65 1.42 4.76
C THR A 250 -0.66 -0.08 4.97
N THR A 251 -1.61 -0.75 4.34
CA THR A 251 -1.64 -2.21 4.25
C THR A 251 -1.05 -2.61 2.91
N MET A 252 -0.21 -3.63 2.93
CA MET A 252 0.43 -4.16 1.75
C MET A 252 0.20 -5.66 1.70
N ALA A 253 -0.27 -6.16 0.55
CA ALA A 253 -0.30 -7.58 0.31
C ALA A 253 1.14 -8.04 0.10
N ALA A 254 1.72 -8.63 1.14
CA ALA A 254 3.14 -8.89 1.25
C ALA A 254 3.40 -10.40 1.16
N PRO A 255 4.23 -10.88 0.21
CA PRO A 255 4.53 -12.32 0.11
C PRO A 255 5.34 -12.82 1.31
N HIS A 256 6.05 -11.92 2.00
CA HIS A 256 6.88 -12.27 3.16
C HIS A 256 6.66 -11.28 4.32
N PRO A 257 5.49 -11.30 5.01
CA PRO A 257 5.15 -10.31 6.03
C PRO A 257 6.18 -10.17 7.16
N ALA A 258 6.74 -11.28 7.62
CA ALA A 258 7.75 -11.28 8.67
C ALA A 258 9.07 -10.64 8.22
N LEU A 259 9.46 -10.80 6.95
CA LEU A 259 10.66 -10.17 6.41
C LEU A 259 10.44 -8.66 6.28
N ALA A 260 9.27 -8.24 5.79
CA ALA A 260 8.85 -6.84 5.71
C ALA A 260 8.83 -6.14 7.08
N GLU A 261 8.38 -6.83 8.12
CA GLU A 261 8.42 -6.35 9.50
C GLU A 261 9.86 -6.10 9.97
N VAL A 262 10.73 -7.11 9.79
CA VAL A 262 12.13 -7.03 10.23
C VAL A 262 12.87 -5.94 9.45
N PHE A 263 12.61 -5.79 8.16
CA PHE A 263 13.11 -4.68 7.35
C PHE A 263 12.65 -3.33 7.92
N SER A 264 11.35 -3.17 8.17
CA SER A 264 10.81 -1.91 8.70
C SER A 264 11.38 -1.55 10.07
N VAL A 265 11.56 -2.53 10.95
CA VAL A 265 12.17 -2.31 12.27
C VAL A 265 13.65 -1.96 12.15
N LYS A 266 14.42 -2.68 11.32
CA LYS A 266 15.88 -2.49 11.23
C LYS A 266 16.28 -1.28 10.40
N ILE A 267 15.64 -1.07 9.25
CA ILE A 267 16.01 -0.06 8.26
C ILE A 267 15.16 1.21 8.43
N LEU A 268 13.87 1.08 8.75
CA LEU A 268 12.99 2.25 8.87
C LEU A 268 12.82 2.75 10.30
N GLY A 269 13.43 2.08 11.29
CA GLY A 269 13.30 2.43 12.71
C GLY A 269 11.91 2.19 13.29
N ALA A 270 11.06 1.43 12.62
CA ALA A 270 9.72 1.11 13.09
C ALA A 270 9.78 0.26 14.38
N LYS A 271 8.67 0.20 15.11
CA LYS A 271 8.49 -0.71 16.25
C LYS A 271 7.58 -1.86 15.85
N HIS A 272 7.97 -3.08 16.22
CA HIS A 272 7.03 -4.19 16.20
C HIS A 272 5.85 -3.89 17.12
N ILE A 273 4.63 -4.12 16.63
CA ILE A 273 3.45 -4.13 17.47
C ILE A 273 2.75 -5.47 17.40
N GLN A 274 2.23 -5.89 18.56
CA GLN A 274 1.41 -7.08 18.62
C GLN A 274 0.12 -6.83 17.84
N GLN A 275 -0.20 -7.76 16.95
CA GLN A 275 -1.43 -7.73 16.20
C GLN A 275 -2.67 -7.74 17.11
N GLY A 276 -3.61 -6.84 16.85
CA GLY A 276 -4.84 -6.69 17.63
C GLY A 276 -5.98 -7.64 17.25
N HIS A 277 -5.91 -8.32 16.08
CA HIS A 277 -6.99 -9.20 15.63
C HIS A 277 -6.88 -10.62 16.20
N PRO A 278 -7.91 -11.11 16.92
CA PRO A 278 -7.98 -12.52 17.31
C PRO A 278 -8.10 -13.40 16.07
N GLY A 279 -7.29 -14.46 15.96
CA GLY A 279 -7.43 -15.50 14.93
C GLY A 279 -6.23 -15.70 14.00
N VAL A 280 -5.25 -14.79 13.99
CA VAL A 280 -4.20 -14.81 12.95
C VAL A 280 -3.00 -15.69 13.28
N TRP A 281 -2.93 -16.16 14.53
CA TRP A 281 -2.02 -17.25 14.93
C TRP A 281 -2.67 -18.63 14.78
N ILE A 282 -3.95 -18.70 14.39
CA ILE A 282 -4.66 -19.94 14.10
C ILE A 282 -4.53 -20.21 12.60
N ARG A 283 -3.36 -20.67 12.12
CA ARG A 283 -3.05 -21.38 10.82
C ARG A 283 -4.06 -21.41 9.64
N ARG A 284 -4.97 -20.45 9.45
CA ARG A 284 -6.20 -20.72 8.69
C ARG A 284 -6.64 -19.64 7.72
N CYS A 285 -6.17 -18.39 7.73
CA CYS A 285 -6.58 -17.45 6.67
C CYS A 285 -5.50 -16.48 6.15
N ALA A 286 -4.72 -15.84 7.02
CA ALA A 286 -3.62 -14.96 6.61
C ALA A 286 -2.42 -15.03 7.58
N LYS A 287 -1.21 -14.68 7.11
CA LYS A 287 -0.11 -14.26 7.99
C LYS A 287 -0.08 -12.74 7.99
N ILE A 288 0.07 -12.14 9.16
CA ILE A 288 0.06 -10.69 9.30
C ILE A 288 1.20 -10.27 10.22
N SER A 289 1.91 -9.23 9.82
CA SER A 289 2.93 -8.56 10.60
C SER A 289 2.66 -7.06 10.63
N TRP A 290 2.70 -6.46 11.81
CA TRP A 290 2.41 -5.04 12.00
C TRP A 290 3.61 -4.33 12.61
N VAL A 291 3.86 -3.13 12.10
CA VAL A 291 4.81 -2.18 12.71
C VAL A 291 4.15 -0.81 12.86
N GLU A 292 4.63 -0.05 13.83
CA GLU A 292 4.25 1.36 14.04
C GLU A 292 5.47 2.29 13.94
N PHE A 293 5.22 3.52 13.52
CA PHE A 293 6.20 4.60 13.45
C PHE A 293 5.80 5.70 14.43
N ASP A 294 6.70 6.05 15.35
CA ASP A 294 6.44 7.18 16.23
C ASP A 294 6.42 8.47 15.41
N TYR A 295 5.52 9.37 15.77
CA TYR A 295 5.56 10.72 15.23
C TYR A 295 6.55 11.60 15.97
N PRO A 296 7.11 12.61 15.28
CA PRO A 296 7.83 13.69 15.94
C PRO A 296 6.97 14.33 17.03
N GLU A 297 7.57 14.56 18.20
CA GLU A 297 6.88 15.16 19.35
C GLU A 297 6.21 16.48 18.95
N GLY A 298 4.93 16.64 19.28
CA GLY A 298 4.15 17.83 18.93
C GLY A 298 3.47 17.79 17.56
N THR A 299 3.64 16.72 16.78
CA THR A 299 2.82 16.49 15.58
C THR A 299 1.39 16.09 15.98
N TYR A 300 0.39 16.63 15.28
CA TYR A 300 -0.99 16.25 15.51
C TYR A 300 -1.19 14.80 15.07
N LEU A 301 -1.48 13.92 16.03
CA LEU A 301 -1.91 12.56 15.77
C LEU A 301 -3.42 12.53 15.55
N PRO A 302 -3.87 12.20 14.34
CA PRO A 302 -5.28 11.89 14.10
C PRO A 302 -5.74 10.78 15.03
N ALA A 303 -6.73 11.05 15.88
CA ALA A 303 -7.26 10.11 16.87
C ALA A 303 -6.23 9.55 17.89
N GLY A 304 -5.02 10.13 17.98
CA GLY A 304 -3.98 9.65 18.89
C GLY A 304 -3.40 8.27 18.50
N ILE A 305 -3.44 7.91 17.22
CA ILE A 305 -2.95 6.64 16.70
C ILE A 305 -1.70 6.89 15.86
N ASP A 306 -0.61 6.19 16.19
CA ASP A 306 0.62 6.21 15.41
C ASP A 306 0.44 5.55 14.04
N TYR A 307 1.32 5.88 13.09
CA TYR A 307 1.19 5.39 11.72
C TYR A 307 1.67 3.96 11.65
N GLN A 308 0.97 3.12 10.90
CA GLN A 308 1.26 1.68 10.86
C GLN A 308 1.51 1.17 9.45
N PHE A 309 2.44 0.23 9.32
CA PHE A 309 2.46 -0.69 8.18
C PHE A 309 1.87 -2.02 8.58
N HIS A 310 0.93 -2.50 7.77
CA HIS A 310 0.32 -3.82 7.91
C HIS A 310 0.76 -4.66 6.72
N PHE A 311 1.55 -5.70 6.97
CA PHE A 311 1.97 -6.66 5.94
C PHE A 311 1.08 -7.89 6.03
N VAL A 312 0.37 -8.22 4.95
CA VAL A 312 -0.64 -9.27 4.94
C VAL A 312 -0.38 -10.27 3.82
N ASP A 313 -0.34 -11.55 4.16
CA ASP A 313 -0.33 -12.65 3.18
C ASP A 313 -1.57 -13.52 3.37
N GLY A 314 -2.52 -13.41 2.44
CA GLY A 314 -3.85 -14.01 2.49
C GLY A 314 -3.96 -15.43 1.91
N TYR A 315 -3.20 -16.41 2.44
CA TYR A 315 -3.14 -17.78 1.89
C TYR A 315 -4.47 -18.55 1.72
N LYS A 316 -5.55 -18.19 2.42
CA LYS A 316 -6.84 -18.91 2.34
C LYS A 316 -8.06 -18.01 2.30
N TYR A 317 -7.96 -16.83 1.69
CA TYR A 317 -9.18 -16.15 1.28
C TYR A 317 -9.95 -17.10 0.34
N LEU A 318 -11.20 -17.43 0.73
CA LEU A 318 -12.05 -18.44 0.07
C LEU A 318 -12.36 -18.03 -1.38
N PRO A 319 -12.71 -19.00 -2.26
CA PRO A 319 -12.17 -19.16 -3.59
C PRO A 319 -12.88 -18.29 -4.60
N HIS A 320 -12.28 -17.15 -4.92
CA HIS A 320 -12.12 -16.89 -6.34
C HIS A 320 -10.79 -17.55 -6.71
N GLU A 321 -10.65 -18.16 -7.88
CA GLU A 321 -9.30 -18.39 -8.40
C GLU A 321 -8.81 -17.04 -8.88
N PRO A 322 -7.95 -16.32 -8.14
CA PRO A 322 -6.88 -15.69 -8.84
C PRO A 322 -5.92 -16.79 -9.28
N ASP A 323 -5.63 -16.87 -10.58
CA ASP A 323 -4.51 -17.69 -11.10
C ASP A 323 -3.15 -17.28 -10.51
N MET A 324 -3.10 -16.20 -9.70
CA MET A 324 -1.89 -15.54 -9.22
C MET A 324 -2.01 -15.23 -7.71
N THR A 325 -1.18 -15.90 -6.91
CA THR A 325 -1.02 -15.58 -5.47
C THR A 325 -0.27 -14.25 -5.29
N VAL A 326 -0.26 -13.66 -4.09
CA VAL A 326 0.62 -12.49 -3.81
C VAL A 326 2.09 -12.84 -4.07
N GLU A 327 2.53 -14.04 -3.69
CA GLU A 327 3.88 -14.54 -3.96
C GLU A 327 4.15 -14.69 -5.46
N SER A 328 3.20 -15.22 -6.23
CA SER A 328 3.31 -15.34 -7.69
C SER A 328 3.29 -13.98 -8.38
N PHE A 329 2.49 -13.03 -7.88
CA PHE A 329 2.46 -11.65 -8.39
C PHE A 329 3.80 -10.97 -8.13
N ALA A 330 4.30 -11.01 -6.90
CA ALA A 330 5.58 -10.43 -6.54
C ALA A 330 6.70 -11.05 -7.38
N ALA A 331 6.80 -12.38 -7.46
CA ALA A 331 7.77 -13.06 -8.30
C ALA A 331 7.65 -12.66 -9.78
N LYS A 332 6.43 -12.52 -10.32
CA LYS A 332 6.24 -12.09 -11.70
C LYS A 332 6.75 -10.67 -11.94
N ILE A 333 6.48 -9.74 -11.01
CA ILE A 333 7.00 -8.38 -11.12
C ILE A 333 8.52 -8.38 -11.01
N GLU A 334 9.09 -9.05 -10.02
CA GLU A 334 10.55 -9.11 -9.81
C GLU A 334 11.31 -9.80 -10.95
N ASP A 335 10.80 -10.93 -11.47
CA ASP A 335 11.52 -11.76 -12.44
C ASP A 335 11.28 -11.33 -13.90
N GLU A 336 10.12 -10.74 -14.22
CA GLU A 336 9.70 -10.49 -15.61
C GLU A 336 9.48 -9.02 -15.96
N VAL A 337 9.38 -8.12 -14.99
CA VAL A 337 9.02 -6.71 -15.21
C VAL A 337 10.07 -5.76 -14.66
N ARG A 338 10.53 -5.99 -13.43
CA ARG A 338 11.39 -5.10 -12.68
C ARG A 338 12.86 -5.34 -12.99
N ASP A 339 13.59 -4.25 -13.16
CA ASP A 339 15.04 -4.25 -13.34
C ASP A 339 15.66 -3.06 -12.57
N PHE A 340 15.34 -2.96 -11.28
CA PHE A 340 15.71 -1.83 -10.42
C PHE A 340 17.23 -1.63 -10.34
N GLY A 341 18.00 -2.73 -10.36
CA GLY A 341 19.46 -2.76 -10.31
C GLY A 341 20.19 -2.35 -11.60
N ALA A 342 19.47 -2.21 -12.72
CA ALA A 342 20.03 -1.68 -13.98
C ALA A 342 19.74 -0.17 -14.17
N ASP A 343 19.40 0.54 -13.09
CA ASP A 343 18.92 1.93 -13.12
C ASP A 343 17.59 2.09 -13.89
N ALA A 344 16.84 1.00 -14.12
CA ALA A 344 15.59 1.03 -14.86
C ALA A 344 14.39 1.15 -13.91
N PHE A 345 13.58 2.19 -14.13
CA PHE A 345 12.33 2.40 -13.42
C PHE A 345 11.17 1.78 -14.21
N ASP A 346 10.41 0.87 -13.59
CA ASP A 346 9.24 0.24 -14.21
C ASP A 346 7.92 0.91 -13.78
N GLU A 347 6.84 0.64 -14.51
CA GLU A 347 5.54 1.27 -14.23
C GLU A 347 4.90 0.83 -12.89
N PHE A 348 5.27 -0.33 -12.33
CA PHE A 348 4.78 -0.81 -11.03
C PHE A 348 5.49 -0.13 -9.86
N ALA A 349 6.71 0.37 -10.04
CA ALA A 349 7.41 1.15 -9.03
C ALA A 349 6.74 2.51 -8.71
N HIS A 350 5.74 2.90 -9.50
CA HIS A 350 4.83 3.99 -9.15
C HIS A 350 3.91 3.66 -7.98
N ASN A 351 3.62 2.39 -7.69
CA ASN A 351 2.87 1.99 -6.51
C ASN A 351 3.80 2.01 -5.29
N ARG A 352 3.78 3.13 -4.56
CA ARG A 352 4.69 3.36 -3.44
C ARG A 352 4.12 4.25 -2.36
N VAL A 353 4.61 4.04 -1.15
CA VAL A 353 4.44 4.98 -0.04
C VAL A 353 5.65 5.90 0.05
N THR A 354 5.40 7.20 0.19
CA THR A 354 6.44 8.22 0.38
C THR A 354 6.42 8.72 1.81
N MET A 355 7.57 8.63 2.49
CA MET A 355 7.76 9.09 3.86
C MET A 355 8.83 10.17 3.93
N TRP A 356 8.60 11.21 4.71
CA TRP A 356 9.61 12.23 4.98
C TRP A 356 10.58 11.78 6.06
N VAL A 357 11.85 12.14 5.89
CA VAL A 357 12.92 12.04 6.88
C VAL A 357 13.76 13.32 6.89
N ASP A 358 14.32 13.67 8.04
CA ASP A 358 15.18 14.85 8.20
C ASP A 358 16.53 14.71 7.50
N ASP A 359 17.04 13.48 7.34
CA ASP A 359 18.30 13.19 6.67
C ASP A 359 18.23 11.78 6.05
N LEU A 360 18.66 11.64 4.79
CA LEU A 360 18.69 10.36 4.09
C LEU A 360 19.96 9.55 4.37
N ASP A 361 21.01 10.17 4.91
CA ASP A 361 22.30 9.51 5.15
C ASP A 361 22.16 8.26 6.01
N ASP A 362 21.39 8.37 7.09
CA ASP A 362 21.24 7.30 8.06
C ASP A 362 20.56 6.05 7.43
N TYR A 363 19.65 6.28 6.48
CA TYR A 363 18.97 5.22 5.75
C TYR A 363 19.84 4.66 4.62
N ALA A 364 20.61 5.52 3.94
CA ALA A 364 21.61 5.11 2.96
C ALA A 364 22.63 4.14 3.58
N GLU A 365 23.19 4.52 4.73
CA GLU A 365 24.19 3.73 5.45
C GLU A 365 23.60 2.39 5.93
N ALA A 366 22.35 2.41 6.41
CA ALA A 366 21.63 1.19 6.77
C ALA A 366 21.43 0.25 5.57
N LEU A 367 21.28 0.80 4.36
CA LEU A 367 21.10 0.03 3.14
C LEU A 367 22.41 -0.51 2.53
N GLU A 368 23.55 0.19 2.65
CA GLU A 368 24.85 -0.23 2.08
C GLU A 368 25.35 -1.59 2.61
N GLY A 369 24.87 -2.02 3.78
CA GLY A 369 25.17 -3.32 4.38
C GLY A 369 23.95 -4.22 4.55
N ASN A 370 22.85 -3.94 3.86
CA ASN A 370 21.58 -4.60 4.15
C ASN A 370 21.61 -6.10 3.78
N GLU A 371 21.17 -6.92 4.73
CA GLU A 371 21.06 -8.39 4.54
C GLU A 371 19.80 -8.78 3.76
N PHE A 372 18.97 -7.82 3.37
CA PHE A 372 17.70 -8.04 2.70
C PHE A 372 17.83 -8.10 1.18
N GLY A 373 18.98 -7.68 0.62
CA GLY A 373 19.19 -7.59 -0.82
C GLY A 373 18.35 -6.50 -1.48
N VAL A 374 17.93 -5.47 -0.71
CA VAL A 374 17.13 -4.36 -1.23
C VAL A 374 18.00 -3.50 -2.14
N GLU A 375 17.60 -3.43 -3.41
CA GLU A 375 18.11 -2.45 -4.36
C GLU A 375 17.47 -1.10 -4.09
N TRP A 376 18.21 -0.02 -4.33
CA TRP A 376 17.73 1.32 -4.07
C TRP A 376 18.42 2.34 -4.96
N ILE A 377 17.73 3.44 -5.20
CA ILE A 377 18.21 4.53 -6.04
C ILE A 377 18.10 5.88 -5.30
N PHE A 378 19.11 6.73 -5.49
CA PHE A 378 19.09 8.12 -5.04
C PHE A 378 18.70 9.06 -6.16
N ARG A 379 17.83 10.01 -5.83
CA ARG A 379 17.35 11.04 -6.76
C ARG A 379 17.42 12.41 -6.12
N LYS A 380 17.57 13.43 -6.96
CA LYS A 380 17.30 14.83 -6.62
C LYS A 380 16.16 15.40 -7.48
N ASP A 381 15.32 16.25 -6.89
CA ASP A 381 14.35 17.04 -7.65
C ASP A 381 15.05 18.08 -8.54
N GLU A 382 14.65 18.16 -9.80
CA GLU A 382 15.17 19.14 -10.76
C GLU A 382 14.31 20.41 -10.82
N GLY A 383 13.12 20.42 -10.21
CA GLY A 383 12.16 21.53 -10.23
C GLY A 383 12.57 22.76 -9.39
N GLY A 384 13.82 22.84 -8.94
CA GLY A 384 14.31 23.87 -8.01
C GLY A 384 13.89 23.66 -6.56
N ASN A 385 13.15 22.58 -6.28
CA ASN A 385 12.88 22.11 -4.93
C ASN A 385 14.14 21.40 -4.39
N PRO A 386 14.61 21.67 -3.16
CA PRO A 386 15.79 21.01 -2.60
C PRO A 386 15.55 19.55 -2.18
N ASN A 387 14.49 18.89 -2.65
CA ASN A 387 14.15 17.55 -2.22
C ASN A 387 15.06 16.49 -2.86
N TYR A 388 15.44 15.52 -2.05
CA TYR A 388 16.17 14.31 -2.37
C TYR A 388 15.29 13.12 -2.03
N TYR A 389 15.42 12.05 -2.80
CA TYR A 389 14.62 10.85 -2.68
C TYR A 389 15.51 9.62 -2.61
N LEU A 390 15.21 8.71 -1.70
CA LEU A 390 15.76 7.36 -1.62
C LEU A 390 14.62 6.39 -1.90
N ILE A 391 14.62 5.76 -3.07
CA ILE A 391 13.58 4.82 -3.48
C ILE A 391 14.13 3.42 -3.29
N MET A 392 13.46 2.62 -2.48
CA MET A 392 13.87 1.26 -2.11
C MET A 392 12.93 0.26 -2.78
N ASP A 393 13.51 -0.66 -3.54
CA ASP A 393 12.76 -1.76 -4.09
C ASP A 393 12.50 -2.82 -3.02
N THR A 394 11.32 -2.71 -2.42
CA THR A 394 10.88 -3.60 -1.36
C THR A 394 9.74 -4.51 -1.81
N ALA A 395 9.31 -4.48 -3.08
CA ALA A 395 8.06 -5.13 -3.44
C ALA A 395 8.17 -6.67 -3.42
N GLY A 396 9.35 -7.23 -3.69
CA GLY A 396 9.62 -8.66 -3.54
C GLY A 396 9.28 -9.25 -2.16
N PHE A 397 9.19 -8.44 -1.10
CA PHE A 397 8.77 -8.92 0.23
C PHE A 397 7.66 -8.10 0.91
N THR A 398 7.47 -6.83 0.56
CA THR A 398 6.40 -5.98 1.08
C THR A 398 5.20 -5.89 0.15
N GLY A 399 5.37 -6.15 -1.15
CA GLY A 399 4.36 -5.90 -2.19
C GLY A 399 4.30 -4.46 -2.70
N ASN A 400 5.09 -3.53 -2.15
CA ASN A 400 5.20 -2.14 -2.62
C ASN A 400 6.63 -1.63 -2.64
N VAL A 401 6.87 -0.53 -3.34
CA VAL A 401 8.09 0.28 -3.21
C VAL A 401 7.94 1.25 -2.03
N ILE A 402 9.04 1.54 -1.33
CA ILE A 402 9.07 2.54 -0.26
C ILE A 402 10.02 3.67 -0.69
N GLU A 403 9.54 4.90 -0.61
CA GLU A 403 10.32 6.11 -0.92
C GLU A 403 10.51 6.95 0.33
N LEU A 404 11.75 7.32 0.63
CA LEU A 404 12.05 8.33 1.64
C LEU A 404 12.39 9.65 0.94
N VAL A 405 11.89 10.76 1.47
CA VAL A 405 12.15 12.12 0.95
C VAL A 405 12.73 13.01 2.04
N SER A 406 13.68 13.86 1.67
CA SER A 406 14.31 14.83 2.56
C SER A 406 14.69 16.10 1.80
N ASP A 407 14.78 17.25 2.46
CA ASP A 407 15.39 18.46 1.90
C ASP A 407 16.93 18.48 2.05
N LYS A 408 17.52 17.44 2.65
CA LYS A 408 18.96 17.29 2.80
C LYS A 408 19.52 16.25 1.83
N ALA A 409 20.58 16.67 1.14
CA ALA A 409 21.37 15.76 0.31
C ALA A 409 22.09 14.74 1.19
N PRO A 410 22.16 13.46 0.79
CA PRO A 410 23.05 12.52 1.45
C PRO A 410 24.51 12.97 1.26
N LYS A 411 25.34 12.89 2.29
CA LYS A 411 26.78 13.15 2.25
C LYS A 411 27.51 12.20 1.29
N ASN A 412 27.02 10.97 1.15
CA ASN A 412 27.63 9.91 0.36
C ASN A 412 26.86 9.57 -0.92
N ALA A 413 26.05 10.49 -1.45
CA ALA A 413 25.08 10.21 -2.52
C ALA A 413 25.65 9.73 -3.88
N GLY A 414 26.96 9.44 -3.98
CA GLY A 414 27.59 8.90 -5.19
C GLY A 414 27.29 9.73 -6.44
N ASP A 415 27.25 9.05 -7.58
CA ASP A 415 26.66 9.60 -8.80
C ASP A 415 25.12 9.61 -8.61
N ILE A 416 24.57 10.77 -8.24
CA ILE A 416 23.13 10.96 -8.08
C ILE A 416 22.46 10.88 -9.46
N MET A 417 21.49 9.99 -9.62
CA MET A 417 20.64 10.01 -10.81
C MET A 417 19.81 11.30 -10.84
N THR A 418 20.00 12.08 -11.90
CA THR A 418 19.24 13.30 -12.16
C THR A 418 17.98 12.96 -12.96
N TRP A 419 16.89 13.65 -12.65
CA TRP A 419 15.49 13.26 -12.87
C TRP A 419 15.01 13.10 -14.33
N GLN A 420 15.88 13.29 -15.31
CA GLN A 420 15.44 13.84 -16.59
C GLN A 420 15.11 12.83 -17.69
N GLU A 421 15.60 11.58 -17.66
CA GLU A 421 15.49 10.68 -18.83
C GLU A 421 14.68 9.37 -18.55
N ASP A 422 14.83 8.71 -17.40
CA ASP A 422 14.33 7.33 -17.28
C ASP A 422 12.88 7.17 -16.77
N PHE A 423 12.40 8.05 -15.90
CA PHE A 423 11.07 7.91 -15.25
C PHE A 423 9.87 8.15 -16.17
N CYS A 424 10.11 8.76 -17.33
CA CYS A 424 9.08 9.12 -18.29
C CYS A 424 9.20 8.27 -19.57
N GLY A 425 10.13 7.31 -19.58
CA GLY A 425 10.38 6.36 -20.66
C GLY A 425 10.73 7.04 -21.97
N ALA A 426 11.60 8.07 -21.94
CA ALA A 426 11.92 8.93 -23.09
C ALA A 426 13.19 8.51 -23.82
#